data_AF-A0A972GYN0-F1
#
_entry.id   AF-A0A972GYN0-F1
#
_cell.length_a   1.000
_cell.length_b   1.000
_cell.length_c   1.000
_cell.angle_alpha   90.00
_cell.angle_beta   90.00
_cell.angle_gamma   90.00
#
_symmetry.space_group_name_H-M   'P 1'
#
loop_
_entity.id
_entity.type
_entity.pdbx_description
1 polymer ?
#
loop_
_entity_poly.entity_id
_entity_poly.type
_entity_poly.pdbx_seq_one_letter_code
_entity_poly.pdbx_strand_id
1 'polypeptide(L)'
;MSNNSIITILKFLILGALIGVLVLHPLTMALYWFEFNPPEAAGVSLLDFIFKKMGAAFYGKMLFMTLAFSTIGAFLGLFFWFYHRSLSARERLIFSLSGELDRDIYSLIKNGETETLEFKSSARWDFRQNKTNKALELVIVKAISGFMNHKGGTLLIGVDDEGQSLGLEKDYNSLRKKNSDGYEQFIIGLISSYMATDLCQNISVIFQMVNSNEICRIIISPSQRPAFCQNGNDTHFFLRTGGGTRELNVKEATEYIATKWPKHS
;
A
#
# COMPACT_ATOMS: atom_id res chain seq x y z
N MET A 1 11.94 23.37 -16.62
CA MET A 1 12.48 22.78 -15.36
C MET A 1 12.48 23.87 -14.31
N SER A 2 11.93 23.63 -13.12
CA SER A 2 11.91 24.62 -12.03
C SER A 2 13.33 24.87 -11.53
N ASN A 3 13.64 26.10 -11.09
CA ASN A 3 14.94 26.50 -10.54
C ASN A 3 15.40 25.54 -9.42
N ASN A 4 14.45 25.01 -8.64
CA ASN A 4 14.73 24.04 -7.57
C ASN A 4 15.20 22.67 -8.10
N SER A 5 14.76 22.25 -9.28
CA SER A 5 15.19 20.98 -9.88
C SER A 5 16.65 21.03 -10.32
N ILE A 6 17.11 22.19 -10.80
CA ILE A 6 18.50 22.41 -11.22
C ILE A 6 19.42 22.38 -10.01
N ILE A 7 19.02 23.03 -8.91
CA ILE A 7 19.78 23.03 -7.66
C ILE A 7 19.94 21.61 -7.09
N THR A 8 18.89 20.78 -7.13
CA THR A 8 18.96 19.39 -6.64
C THR A 8 19.90 18.54 -7.49
N ILE A 9 19.85 18.66 -8.83
CA ILE A 9 20.78 17.95 -9.73
C ILE A 9 22.23 18.31 -9.39
N LEU A 10 22.50 19.61 -9.21
CA LEU A 10 23.83 20.12 -8.94
C LEU A 10 24.37 19.58 -7.60
N LYS A 11 23.52 19.45 -6.57
CA LYS A 11 23.89 18.84 -5.29
C LYS A 11 24.35 17.39 -5.44
N PHE A 12 23.60 16.56 -6.18
CA PHE A 12 23.97 15.16 -6.40
C PHE A 12 25.22 14.99 -7.25
N LEU A 13 25.41 15.86 -8.26
CA LEU A 13 26.64 15.94 -9.05
C LEU A 13 27.86 16.24 -8.19
N ILE A 14 27.80 17.30 -7.38
CA ILE A 14 28.90 17.74 -6.52
C ILE A 14 29.19 16.67 -5.46
N LEU A 15 28.15 16.11 -4.83
CA LEU A 15 28.31 15.07 -3.82
C LEU A 15 28.94 13.81 -4.42
N GLY A 16 28.49 13.39 -5.60
CA GLY A 16 29.07 12.25 -6.32
C GLY A 16 30.53 12.47 -6.68
N ALA A 17 30.88 13.66 -7.21
CA ALA A 17 32.26 14.03 -7.52
C ALA A 17 33.15 14.03 -6.26
N LEU A 18 32.66 14.56 -5.14
CA LEU A 18 33.34 14.53 -3.84
C LEU A 18 33.57 13.10 -3.35
N ILE A 19 32.58 12.22 -3.44
CA ILE A 19 32.74 10.80 -3.06
C ILE A 19 33.76 10.11 -3.97
N GLY A 20 33.75 10.41 -5.28
CA GLY A 20 34.75 9.90 -6.21
C GLY A 20 36.18 10.28 -5.82
N VAL A 21 36.40 11.54 -5.46
CA VAL A 21 37.72 12.08 -5.11
C VAL A 21 38.17 11.69 -3.69
N LEU A 22 37.27 11.70 -2.71
CA LEU A 22 37.62 11.52 -1.29
C LEU A 22 37.59 10.05 -0.85
N VAL A 23 36.83 9.20 -1.54
CA VAL A 23 36.66 7.79 -1.16
C VAL A 23 37.23 6.87 -2.23
N LEU A 24 36.72 6.93 -3.47
CA LEU A 24 37.10 5.96 -4.50
C LEU A 24 38.58 6.09 -4.91
N HIS A 25 39.06 7.32 -5.10
CA HIS A 25 40.45 7.54 -5.51
C HIS A 25 41.48 7.08 -4.45
N PRO A 26 41.42 7.48 -3.17
CA PRO A 26 42.35 6.99 -2.16
C PRO A 26 42.23 5.48 -1.92
N LEU A 27 41.03 4.91 -2.01
CA LEU A 27 40.79 3.48 -1.82
C LEU A 27 41.41 2.64 -2.94
N THR A 28 41.22 3.03 -4.21
CA THR A 28 41.83 2.32 -5.34
C THR A 28 43.35 2.41 -5.31
N MET A 29 43.89 3.54 -4.86
CA MET A 29 45.32 3.69 -4.65
C MET A 29 45.81 2.82 -3.49
N ALA A 30 45.10 2.77 -2.36
CA ALA A 30 45.46 1.88 -1.26
C ALA A 30 45.44 0.40 -1.69
N LEU A 31 44.46 -0.01 -2.49
CA LEU A 31 44.37 -1.36 -3.06
C LEU A 31 45.52 -1.67 -4.02
N TYR A 32 45.81 -0.76 -4.96
CA TYR A 32 46.95 -0.90 -5.86
C TYR A 32 48.27 -1.04 -5.09
N TRP A 33 48.46 -0.21 -4.07
CA TRP A 33 49.66 -0.28 -3.24
C TRP A 33 49.73 -1.53 -2.38
N PHE A 34 48.61 -2.04 -1.89
CA PHE A 34 48.53 -3.31 -1.18
C PHE A 34 48.94 -4.50 -2.06
N GLU A 35 48.45 -4.52 -3.31
CA GLU A 35 48.74 -5.58 -4.29
C GLU A 35 50.23 -5.60 -4.69
N PHE A 36 50.84 -4.43 -4.92
CA PHE A 36 52.21 -4.34 -5.43
C PHE A 36 53.29 -4.11 -4.35
N ASN A 37 52.90 -3.70 -3.13
CA ASN A 37 53.80 -3.44 -2.00
C ASN A 37 53.10 -3.81 -0.66
N PRO A 38 52.94 -5.11 -0.36
CA PRO A 38 52.17 -5.55 0.79
C PRO A 38 52.77 -5.05 2.12
N PRO A 39 51.94 -4.68 3.10
CA PRO A 39 52.38 -4.08 4.37
C PRO A 39 53.26 -5.01 5.21
N GLU A 40 53.18 -6.33 5.00
CA GLU A 40 54.05 -7.34 5.62
C GLU A 40 55.52 -7.12 5.25
N ALA A 41 55.81 -6.63 4.05
CA ALA A 41 57.17 -6.29 3.62
C ALA A 41 57.68 -4.96 4.23
N ALA A 42 56.80 -4.15 4.81
CA ALA A 42 57.10 -2.81 5.31
C ALA A 42 57.05 -2.68 6.85
N GLY A 43 56.61 -3.72 7.57
CA GLY A 43 56.60 -3.76 9.04
C GLY A 43 55.63 -2.78 9.72
N VAL A 44 54.58 -2.34 9.01
CA VAL A 44 53.62 -1.32 9.51
C VAL A 44 52.24 -1.94 9.72
N SER A 45 51.49 -1.43 10.71
CA SER A 45 50.09 -1.80 10.92
C SER A 45 49.23 -1.41 9.71
N LEU A 46 48.24 -2.27 9.37
CA LEU A 46 47.33 -2.08 8.23
C LEU A 46 46.65 -0.70 8.24
N LEU A 47 46.20 -0.23 9.40
CA LEU A 47 45.54 1.07 9.53
C LEU A 47 46.51 2.22 9.25
N ASP A 48 47.73 2.15 9.77
CA ASP A 48 48.74 3.19 9.59
C ASP A 48 49.23 3.27 8.13
N PHE A 49 49.35 2.11 7.48
CA PHE A 49 49.59 2.01 6.04
C PHE A 49 48.48 2.69 5.22
N ILE A 50 47.22 2.38 5.52
CA ILE A 50 46.06 2.96 4.81
C ILE A 50 46.03 4.48 4.98
N PHE A 51 46.11 5.02 6.20
CA PHE A 51 46.05 6.47 6.44
C PHE A 51 47.21 7.22 5.76
N LYS A 52 48.43 6.70 5.84
CA LYS A 52 49.62 7.32 5.22
C LYS A 52 49.55 7.33 3.69
N LYS A 53 48.97 6.28 3.08
CA LYS A 53 48.79 6.20 1.63
C LYS A 53 47.58 6.99 1.13
N MET A 54 46.51 7.07 1.91
CA MET A 54 45.35 7.92 1.59
C MET A 54 45.73 9.40 1.49
N GLY A 55 46.58 9.91 2.39
CA GLY A 55 47.10 11.28 2.30
C GLY A 55 47.99 11.51 1.07
N ALA A 56 48.75 10.49 0.66
CA ALA A 56 49.60 10.55 -0.52
C ALA A 56 48.84 10.50 -1.84
N ALA A 57 47.57 10.07 -1.84
CA ALA A 57 46.72 10.07 -3.03
C ALA A 57 46.46 11.50 -3.57
N PHE A 58 46.69 12.54 -2.78
CA PHE A 58 46.43 13.94 -3.16
C PHE A 58 47.69 14.72 -3.61
N TYR A 59 48.85 14.07 -3.80
CA TYR A 59 50.03 14.76 -4.33
C TYR A 59 49.82 15.21 -5.79
N GLY A 60 50.28 16.42 -6.12
CA GLY A 60 50.02 17.09 -7.40
C GLY A 60 50.45 16.35 -8.68
N LYS A 61 51.22 15.26 -8.58
CA LYS A 61 51.56 14.39 -9.73
C LYS A 61 50.40 13.49 -10.18
N MET A 62 49.30 13.40 -9.43
CA MET A 62 48.15 12.52 -9.70
C MET A 62 46.85 13.28 -10.02
N LEU A 63 46.97 14.54 -10.46
CA LEU A 63 45.82 15.39 -10.80
C LEU A 63 44.92 14.78 -11.89
N PHE A 64 45.50 14.10 -12.87
CA PHE A 64 44.73 13.45 -13.94
C PHE A 64 43.84 12.31 -13.41
N MET A 65 44.34 11.51 -12.47
CA MET A 65 43.55 10.44 -11.83
C MET A 65 42.47 11.02 -10.93
N THR A 66 42.78 12.07 -10.18
CA THR A 66 41.79 12.79 -9.36
C THR A 66 40.65 13.35 -10.22
N LEU A 67 40.97 13.90 -11.39
CA LEU A 67 39.97 14.38 -12.34
C LEU A 67 39.13 13.21 -12.88
N ALA A 68 39.76 12.09 -13.26
CA ALA A 68 39.05 10.89 -13.72
C ALA A 68 38.06 10.37 -12.67
N PHE A 69 38.48 10.20 -11.42
CA PHE A 69 37.60 9.75 -10.34
C PHE A 69 36.51 10.76 -9.97
N SER A 70 36.78 12.07 -10.09
CA SER A 70 35.77 13.12 -9.98
C SER A 70 34.68 12.97 -11.04
N THR A 71 35.06 12.71 -12.30
CA THR A 71 34.08 12.50 -13.38
C THR A 71 33.25 11.23 -13.18
N ILE A 72 33.89 10.11 -12.80
CA ILE A 72 33.20 8.85 -12.49
C ILE A 72 32.21 9.05 -11.33
N GLY A 73 32.64 9.73 -10.27
CA GLY A 73 31.79 10.08 -9.14
C GLY A 73 30.60 10.96 -9.54
N ALA A 74 30.81 11.96 -10.40
CA ALA A 74 29.75 12.82 -10.92
C ALA A 74 28.71 12.03 -11.74
N PHE A 75 29.14 11.10 -12.60
CA PHE A 75 28.24 10.20 -13.33
C PHE A 75 27.44 9.28 -12.39
N LEU A 76 28.08 8.75 -11.35
CA LEU A 76 27.40 7.94 -10.33
C LEU A 76 26.34 8.76 -9.58
N GLY A 77 26.66 10.01 -9.25
CA GLY A 77 25.73 10.97 -8.65
C GLY A 77 24.54 11.30 -9.55
N LEU A 78 24.76 11.45 -10.86
CA LEU A 78 23.68 11.60 -11.85
C LEU A 78 22.80 10.36 -11.95
N PHE A 79 23.39 9.17 -11.95
CA PHE A 79 22.67 7.91 -11.97
C PHE A 79 21.78 7.77 -10.72
N PHE A 80 22.33 8.06 -9.55
CA PHE A 80 21.58 8.05 -8.29
C PHE A 80 20.47 9.10 -8.27
N TRP A 81 20.72 10.31 -8.80
CA TRP A 81 19.68 11.32 -8.98
C TRP A 81 18.57 10.85 -9.93
N PHE A 82 18.90 10.21 -11.05
CA PHE A 82 17.92 9.67 -11.98
C PHE A 82 17.09 8.55 -11.34
N TYR A 83 17.74 7.65 -10.60
CA TYR A 83 17.10 6.59 -9.83
C TYR A 83 16.13 7.16 -8.78
N HIS A 84 16.59 8.14 -7.98
CA HIS A 84 15.77 8.80 -6.98
C HIS A 84 14.61 9.59 -7.62
N ARG A 85 14.86 10.28 -8.73
CA ARG A 85 13.83 10.99 -9.50
C ARG A 85 12.77 10.05 -10.07
N SER A 86 13.17 8.87 -10.53
CA SER A 86 12.25 7.83 -11.04
C SER A 86 11.33 7.31 -9.93
N LEU A 87 11.86 7.14 -8.72
CA LEU A 87 11.07 6.75 -7.54
C LEU A 87 10.11 7.85 -7.09
N SER A 88 10.56 9.11 -6.95
CA SER A 88 9.70 10.23 -6.51
C SER A 88 8.63 10.65 -7.54
N ALA A 89 8.75 10.24 -8.80
CA ALA A 89 7.68 10.42 -9.78
C ALA A 89 6.46 9.54 -9.49
N ARG A 90 6.67 8.35 -8.91
CA ARG A 90 5.60 7.42 -8.51
C ARG A 90 4.86 7.94 -7.29
N GLU A 91 5.56 8.55 -6.33
CA GLU A 91 4.98 9.14 -5.13
C GLU A 91 3.96 10.26 -5.44
N ARG A 92 4.22 11.10 -6.45
CA ARG A 92 3.28 12.16 -6.86
C ARG A 92 2.00 11.62 -7.49
N LEU A 93 2.09 10.53 -8.26
CA LEU A 93 0.92 9.87 -8.82
C LEU A 93 0.07 9.24 -7.71
N ILE A 94 0.72 8.58 -6.74
CA ILE A 94 0.04 8.02 -5.56
C ILE A 94 -0.68 9.13 -4.79
N PHE A 95 -0.04 10.29 -4.59
CA PHE A 95 -0.66 11.43 -3.90
C PHE A 95 -1.81 12.07 -4.68
N SER A 96 -1.70 12.19 -6.00
CA SER A 96 -2.81 12.73 -6.81
C SER A 96 -3.98 11.76 -6.88
N LEU A 97 -3.73 10.45 -7.00
CA LEU A 97 -4.78 9.42 -6.93
C LEU A 97 -5.45 9.42 -5.56
N SER A 98 -4.67 9.52 -4.47
CA SER A 98 -5.21 9.62 -3.11
C SER A 98 -6.12 10.83 -2.96
N GLY A 99 -5.69 12.02 -3.42
CA GLY A 99 -6.49 13.23 -3.32
C GLY A 99 -7.71 13.29 -4.24
N GLU A 100 -7.71 12.54 -5.35
CA GLU A 100 -8.91 12.31 -6.17
C GLU A 100 -9.87 11.33 -5.50
N LEU A 101 -9.34 10.28 -4.87
CA LEU A 101 -10.11 9.27 -4.15
C LEU A 101 -10.75 9.84 -2.87
N ASP A 102 -10.06 10.75 -2.18
CA ASP A 102 -10.61 11.49 -1.03
C ASP A 102 -11.75 12.42 -1.47
N ARG A 103 -11.61 13.11 -2.62
CA ARG A 103 -12.73 13.90 -3.17
C ARG A 103 -13.90 13.03 -3.61
N ASP A 104 -13.61 11.84 -4.13
CA ASP A 104 -14.62 10.85 -4.50
C ASP A 104 -15.44 10.41 -3.28
N ILE A 105 -14.82 10.06 -2.14
CA ILE A 105 -15.56 9.58 -0.96
C ILE A 105 -16.50 10.62 -0.36
N TYR A 106 -16.11 11.90 -0.31
CA TYR A 106 -17.02 12.96 0.13
C TYR A 106 -18.27 13.06 -0.76
N SER A 107 -18.08 12.90 -2.07
CA SER A 107 -19.21 12.90 -3.01
C SER A 107 -20.10 11.67 -2.85
N LEU A 108 -19.51 10.49 -2.61
CA LEU A 108 -20.24 9.24 -2.34
C LEU A 108 -21.09 9.37 -1.07
N ILE A 109 -20.51 9.84 0.03
CA ILE A 109 -21.21 10.05 1.30
C ILE A 109 -22.37 11.04 1.11
N LYS A 110 -22.13 12.16 0.42
CA LYS A 110 -23.14 13.19 0.17
C LYS A 110 -24.31 12.69 -0.70
N ASN A 111 -24.04 11.82 -1.67
CA ASN A 111 -25.06 11.27 -2.56
C ASN A 111 -25.91 10.17 -1.89
N GLY A 112 -25.47 9.65 -0.74
CA GLY A 112 -26.18 8.64 0.04
C GLY A 112 -26.06 7.23 -0.52
N GLU A 113 -26.71 6.28 0.16
CA GLU A 113 -26.72 4.87 -0.24
C GLU A 113 -27.42 4.66 -1.60
N THR A 114 -26.90 3.72 -2.38
CA THR A 114 -27.43 3.35 -3.71
C THR A 114 -27.42 1.83 -3.90
N GLU A 115 -27.82 1.36 -5.08
CA GLU A 115 -27.72 -0.06 -5.42
C GLU A 115 -26.26 -0.58 -5.33
N THR A 116 -25.28 0.30 -5.58
CA THR A 116 -23.85 -0.03 -5.61
C THR A 116 -23.04 0.62 -4.47
N LEU A 117 -23.70 1.26 -3.50
CA LEU A 117 -23.06 1.92 -2.36
C LEU A 117 -23.86 1.66 -1.08
N GLU A 118 -23.21 1.14 -0.05
CA GLU A 118 -23.82 0.90 1.27
C GLU A 118 -22.93 1.45 2.38
N PHE A 119 -23.55 2.01 3.41
CA PHE A 119 -22.90 2.55 4.60
C PHE A 119 -23.10 1.62 5.78
N LYS A 120 -22.07 1.53 6.61
CA LYS A 120 -22.11 0.83 7.89
C LYS A 120 -21.31 1.62 8.92
N SER A 121 -21.92 1.88 10.07
CA SER A 121 -21.26 2.60 11.15
C SER A 121 -20.00 1.89 11.66
N SER A 122 -20.01 0.56 11.66
CA SER A 122 -18.92 -0.28 12.16
C SER A 122 -19.03 -1.70 11.61
N ALA A 123 -17.92 -2.44 11.58
CA ALA A 123 -17.93 -3.86 11.22
C ALA A 123 -18.18 -4.78 12.42
N ARG A 124 -17.81 -4.35 13.63
CA ARG A 124 -17.88 -5.21 14.82
C ARG A 124 -18.20 -4.51 16.14
N TRP A 125 -18.23 -3.19 16.18
CA TRP A 125 -18.55 -2.41 17.37
C TRP A 125 -20.02 -1.96 17.35
N ASP A 126 -20.77 -2.40 18.34
CA ASP A 126 -22.16 -1.98 18.51
C ASP A 126 -22.20 -0.69 19.35
N PHE A 127 -22.50 0.44 18.70
CA PHE A 127 -22.58 1.75 19.36
C PHE A 127 -23.71 1.84 20.40
N ARG A 128 -24.78 1.04 20.27
CA ARG A 128 -25.89 1.04 21.23
C ARG A 128 -25.54 0.24 22.48
N GLN A 129 -24.88 -0.90 22.31
CA GLN A 129 -24.48 -1.79 23.41
C GLN A 129 -23.08 -1.49 23.97
N ASN A 130 -22.32 -0.61 23.31
CA ASN A 130 -20.94 -0.23 23.65
C ASN A 130 -20.01 -1.45 23.86
N LYS A 131 -20.12 -2.45 22.98
CA LYS A 131 -19.32 -3.68 23.01
C LYS A 131 -19.16 -4.27 21.62
N THR A 132 -18.27 -5.26 21.49
CA THR A 132 -18.14 -6.03 20.26
C THR A 132 -19.37 -6.91 20.01
N ASN A 133 -19.80 -6.99 18.76
CA ASN A 133 -20.99 -7.73 18.35
C ASN A 133 -20.72 -8.49 17.04
N LYS A 134 -20.63 -9.82 17.14
CA LYS A 134 -20.43 -10.71 15.98
C LYS A 134 -21.56 -10.66 14.96
N ALA A 135 -22.77 -10.24 15.35
CA ALA A 135 -23.85 -10.08 14.40
C ALA A 135 -23.57 -8.96 13.38
N LEU A 136 -22.82 -7.92 13.77
CA LEU A 136 -22.39 -6.87 12.85
C LEU A 136 -21.40 -7.41 11.81
N GLU A 137 -20.50 -8.31 12.23
CA GLU A 137 -19.56 -8.96 11.33
C GLU A 137 -20.30 -9.73 10.22
N LEU A 138 -21.35 -10.47 10.60
CA LEU A 138 -22.24 -11.13 9.65
C LEU A 138 -22.97 -10.14 8.71
N VAL A 139 -23.37 -8.97 9.19
CA VAL A 139 -23.99 -7.93 8.35
C VAL A 139 -23.01 -7.45 7.27
N ILE A 140 -21.73 -7.27 7.61
CA ILE A 140 -20.68 -6.92 6.62
C ILE A 140 -20.55 -8.02 5.57
N VAL A 141 -20.45 -9.27 5.99
CA VAL A 141 -20.35 -10.41 5.07
C VAL A 141 -21.56 -10.50 4.15
N LYS A 142 -22.77 -10.30 4.68
CA LYS A 142 -24.02 -10.28 3.89
C LYS A 142 -23.97 -9.22 2.81
N ALA A 143 -23.58 -7.99 3.15
CA ALA A 143 -23.44 -6.91 2.19
C ALA A 143 -22.43 -7.27 1.08
N ILE A 144 -21.26 -7.78 1.46
CA ILE A 144 -20.21 -8.20 0.52
C ILE A 144 -20.71 -9.29 -0.44
N SER A 145 -21.36 -10.34 0.09
CA SER A 145 -21.94 -11.42 -0.71
C SER A 145 -23.03 -10.89 -1.66
N GLY A 146 -23.91 -10.02 -1.18
CA GLY A 146 -24.95 -9.37 -1.98
C GLY A 146 -24.36 -8.60 -3.17
N PHE A 147 -23.29 -7.83 -2.94
CA PHE A 147 -22.57 -7.11 -4.01
C PHE A 147 -21.90 -8.06 -5.00
N MET A 148 -21.18 -9.09 -4.52
CA MET A 148 -20.53 -10.09 -5.37
C MET A 148 -21.53 -10.84 -6.26
N ASN A 149 -22.68 -11.18 -5.69
CA ASN A 149 -23.77 -11.86 -6.39
C ASN A 149 -24.58 -10.93 -7.30
N HIS A 150 -24.28 -9.63 -7.33
CA HIS A 150 -24.90 -8.64 -8.22
C HIS A 150 -23.86 -8.02 -9.18
N LYS A 151 -23.83 -6.69 -9.30
CA LYS A 151 -22.96 -5.91 -10.19
C LYS A 151 -21.66 -5.47 -9.50
N GLY A 152 -21.36 -5.98 -8.30
CA GLY A 152 -20.36 -5.39 -7.42
C GLY A 152 -20.88 -4.11 -6.75
N GLY A 153 -19.97 -3.38 -6.09
CA GLY A 153 -20.30 -2.16 -5.39
C GLY A 153 -19.20 -1.70 -4.43
N THR A 154 -19.53 -0.73 -3.60
CA THR A 154 -18.67 -0.18 -2.56
C THR A 154 -19.40 -0.25 -1.22
N LEU A 155 -18.69 -0.72 -0.19
CA LEU A 155 -19.14 -0.69 1.19
C LEU A 155 -18.25 0.28 1.96
N LEU A 156 -18.84 1.33 2.55
CA LEU A 156 -18.13 2.26 3.44
C LEU A 156 -18.41 1.89 4.89
N ILE A 157 -17.34 1.73 5.68
CA ILE A 157 -17.40 1.39 7.10
C ILE A 157 -16.79 2.52 7.92
N GLY A 158 -17.50 2.92 8.98
CA GLY A 158 -17.19 4.11 9.78
C GLY A 158 -18.08 5.30 9.44
N VAL A 159 -19.17 5.09 8.70
CA VAL A 159 -20.14 6.13 8.30
C VAL A 159 -21.53 5.68 8.75
N ASP A 160 -22.31 6.55 9.40
CA ASP A 160 -23.69 6.24 9.76
C ASP A 160 -24.68 6.41 8.60
N ASP A 161 -25.95 6.08 8.86
CA ASP A 161 -27.02 6.11 7.86
C ASP A 161 -27.31 7.56 7.41
N GLU A 162 -26.96 8.57 8.23
CA GLU A 162 -27.04 9.99 7.94
C GLU A 162 -25.80 10.56 7.22
N GLY A 163 -24.80 9.73 6.93
CA GLY A 163 -23.57 10.13 6.25
C GLY A 163 -22.54 10.82 7.15
N GLN A 164 -22.69 10.78 8.47
CA GLN A 164 -21.68 11.28 9.40
C GLN A 164 -20.53 10.29 9.52
N SER A 165 -19.30 10.82 9.46
CA SER A 165 -18.08 10.06 9.69
C SER A 165 -17.92 9.76 11.19
N LEU A 166 -18.13 8.51 11.59
CA LEU A 166 -17.89 8.01 12.95
C LEU A 166 -16.44 7.53 13.17
N GLY A 167 -15.79 7.07 12.09
CA GLY A 167 -14.44 6.53 12.12
C GLY A 167 -14.34 5.09 12.61
N LEU A 168 -13.12 4.52 12.54
CA LEU A 168 -12.83 3.12 12.86
C LEU A 168 -12.17 2.91 14.24
N GLU A 169 -12.03 3.96 15.04
CA GLU A 169 -11.24 3.90 16.28
C GLU A 169 -11.75 2.81 17.25
N LYS A 170 -13.06 2.67 17.38
CA LYS A 170 -13.69 1.64 18.24
C LYS A 170 -13.45 0.23 17.70
N ASP A 171 -13.55 0.05 16.39
CA ASP A 171 -13.21 -1.21 15.73
C ASP A 171 -11.74 -1.57 15.95
N TYR A 172 -10.82 -0.64 15.69
CA TYR A 172 -9.38 -0.86 15.86
C TYR A 172 -9.03 -1.26 17.28
N ASN A 173 -9.61 -0.59 18.28
CA ASN A 173 -9.36 -0.88 19.68
C ASN A 173 -9.79 -2.29 20.11
N SER A 174 -10.72 -2.90 19.37
CA SER A 174 -11.17 -4.28 19.61
C SER A 174 -10.26 -5.36 19.00
N LEU A 175 -9.30 -4.97 18.17
CA LEU A 175 -8.36 -5.87 17.49
C LEU A 175 -7.05 -6.02 18.26
N ARG A 176 -6.34 -7.13 17.98
CA ARG A 176 -4.98 -7.34 18.49
C ARG A 176 -4.02 -6.29 17.94
N LYS A 177 -4.09 -6.04 16.63
CA LYS A 177 -3.35 -4.99 15.94
C LYS A 177 -4.31 -3.82 15.70
N LYS A 178 -4.11 -2.72 16.44
CA LYS A 178 -5.05 -1.60 16.56
C LYS A 178 -4.80 -0.52 15.50
N ASN A 179 -4.74 -0.92 14.24
CA ASN A 179 -4.51 -0.01 13.11
C ASN A 179 -5.15 -0.56 11.82
N SER A 180 -5.03 0.21 10.74
CA SER A 180 -5.57 -0.12 9.41
C SER A 180 -5.13 -1.49 8.89
N ASP A 181 -3.84 -1.85 8.98
CA ASP A 181 -3.35 -3.18 8.58
C ASP A 181 -3.99 -4.32 9.40
N GLY A 182 -4.13 -4.13 10.71
CA GLY A 182 -4.84 -5.10 11.56
C GLY A 182 -6.33 -5.23 11.19
N TYR A 183 -6.95 -4.14 10.79
CA TYR A 183 -8.35 -4.11 10.37
C TYR A 183 -8.56 -4.75 8.99
N GLU A 184 -7.65 -4.52 8.05
CA GLU A 184 -7.66 -5.18 6.75
C GLU A 184 -7.54 -6.70 6.92
N GLN A 185 -6.59 -7.16 7.73
CA GLN A 185 -6.46 -8.58 8.06
C GLN A 185 -7.74 -9.15 8.71
N PHE A 186 -8.39 -8.37 9.57
CA PHE A 186 -9.67 -8.75 10.15
C PHE A 186 -10.78 -8.89 9.09
N ILE A 187 -10.93 -7.92 8.18
CA ILE A 187 -11.93 -7.95 7.12
C ILE A 187 -11.67 -9.16 6.19
N ILE A 188 -10.45 -9.33 5.69
CA ILE A 188 -10.09 -10.46 4.82
C ILE A 188 -10.28 -11.81 5.54
N GLY A 189 -9.91 -11.89 6.81
CA GLY A 189 -10.13 -13.07 7.64
C GLY A 189 -11.63 -13.36 7.82
N LEU A 190 -12.44 -12.33 8.01
CA LEU A 190 -13.89 -12.44 8.13
C LEU A 190 -14.53 -12.97 6.83
N ILE A 191 -14.13 -12.44 5.69
CA ILE A 191 -14.60 -12.94 4.38
C ILE A 191 -14.16 -14.39 4.19
N SER A 192 -12.91 -14.72 4.50
CA SER A 192 -12.39 -16.08 4.36
C SER A 192 -13.04 -17.10 5.30
N SER A 193 -13.55 -16.66 6.46
CA SER A 193 -14.20 -17.56 7.42
C SER A 193 -15.66 -17.84 7.09
N TYR A 194 -16.37 -16.85 6.56
CA TYR A 194 -17.79 -16.98 6.24
C TYR A 194 -18.05 -17.26 4.75
N MET A 195 -17.06 -17.07 3.89
CA MET A 195 -17.13 -17.30 2.45
C MET A 195 -15.90 -18.09 2.01
N ALA A 196 -15.75 -18.34 0.72
CA ALA A 196 -14.58 -19.04 0.21
C ALA A 196 -13.38 -18.10 0.03
N THR A 197 -12.17 -18.57 0.36
CA THR A 197 -10.93 -17.78 0.32
C THR A 197 -10.65 -17.17 -1.05
N ASP A 198 -10.98 -17.86 -2.15
CA ASP A 198 -10.79 -17.35 -3.51
C ASP A 198 -11.64 -16.10 -3.81
N LEU A 199 -12.74 -15.88 -3.10
CA LEU A 199 -13.57 -14.67 -3.27
C LEU A 199 -12.89 -13.41 -2.72
N CYS A 200 -11.84 -13.55 -1.89
CA CYS A 200 -11.06 -12.41 -1.42
C CYS A 200 -10.37 -11.65 -2.57
N GLN A 201 -10.11 -12.31 -3.71
CA GLN A 201 -9.53 -11.66 -4.90
C GLN A 201 -10.45 -10.59 -5.51
N ASN A 202 -11.75 -10.66 -5.22
CA ASN A 202 -12.75 -9.71 -5.72
C ASN A 202 -12.86 -8.46 -4.82
N ILE A 203 -12.02 -8.34 -3.79
CA ILE A 203 -12.12 -7.31 -2.78
C ILE A 203 -10.84 -6.46 -2.75
N SER A 204 -11.01 -5.15 -2.65
CA SER A 204 -9.93 -4.21 -2.37
C SER A 204 -10.33 -3.32 -1.20
N VAL A 205 -9.51 -3.32 -0.16
CA VAL A 205 -9.72 -2.53 1.06
C VAL A 205 -8.85 -1.28 0.98
N ILE A 206 -9.46 -0.12 1.20
CA ILE A 206 -8.78 1.19 1.15
C ILE A 206 -9.18 1.99 2.38
N PHE A 207 -8.22 2.67 3.00
CA PHE A 207 -8.45 3.55 4.14
C PHE A 207 -8.30 5.01 3.71
N GLN A 208 -9.25 5.86 4.10
CA GLN A 208 -9.32 7.27 3.71
C GLN A 208 -9.71 8.14 4.90
N MET A 209 -9.17 9.36 4.97
CA MET A 209 -9.47 10.31 6.04
C MET A 209 -10.61 11.23 5.64
N VAL A 210 -11.71 11.19 6.40
CA VAL A 210 -12.89 12.04 6.21
C VAL A 210 -13.17 12.75 7.53
N ASN A 211 -13.09 14.08 7.55
CA ASN A 211 -13.33 14.92 8.73
C ASN A 211 -12.51 14.49 9.96
N SER A 212 -11.22 14.18 9.76
CA SER A 212 -10.31 13.66 10.79
C SER A 212 -10.60 12.25 11.31
N ASN A 213 -11.58 11.56 10.73
CA ASN A 213 -11.88 10.16 11.02
C ASN A 213 -11.43 9.27 9.87
N GLU A 214 -10.74 8.17 10.19
CA GLU A 214 -10.38 7.17 9.18
C GLU A 214 -11.58 6.28 8.87
N ILE A 215 -11.91 6.15 7.59
CA ILE A 215 -13.03 5.38 7.04
C ILE A 215 -12.46 4.23 6.20
N CYS A 216 -13.10 3.07 6.25
CA CYS A 216 -12.73 1.91 5.43
C CYS A 216 -13.66 1.84 4.24
N ARG A 217 -13.10 1.90 3.03
CA ARG A 217 -13.77 1.69 1.77
C ARG A 217 -13.42 0.30 1.25
N ILE A 218 -14.41 -0.55 1.12
CA ILE A 218 -14.28 -1.89 0.52
C ILE A 218 -14.87 -1.82 -0.88
N ILE A 219 -14.02 -1.95 -1.90
CA ILE A 219 -14.43 -2.05 -3.31
C ILE A 219 -14.62 -3.54 -3.62
N ILE A 220 -15.81 -3.88 -4.12
CA ILE A 220 -16.24 -5.26 -4.33
C ILE A 220 -16.56 -5.44 -5.81
N SER A 221 -15.79 -6.29 -6.48
CA SER A 221 -16.05 -6.68 -7.86
C SER A 221 -17.11 -7.79 -7.94
N PRO A 222 -17.93 -7.85 -9.01
CA PRO A 222 -18.81 -8.98 -9.23
C PRO A 222 -18.02 -10.30 -9.28
N SER A 223 -18.57 -11.35 -8.68
CA SER A 223 -17.94 -12.66 -8.70
C SER A 223 -18.26 -13.42 -9.99
N GLN A 224 -17.31 -14.21 -10.46
CA GLN A 224 -17.45 -15.11 -11.62
C GLN A 224 -18.23 -16.40 -11.27
N ARG A 225 -18.59 -16.58 -10.00
CA ARG A 225 -19.39 -17.71 -9.51
C ARG A 225 -20.28 -17.26 -8.34
N PRO A 226 -21.30 -18.06 -7.97
CA PRO A 226 -22.10 -17.81 -6.77
C PRO A 226 -21.25 -17.64 -5.52
N ALA A 227 -21.44 -16.52 -4.81
CA ALA A 227 -20.77 -16.17 -3.57
C ALA A 227 -21.70 -16.47 -2.39
N PHE A 228 -21.68 -17.72 -1.92
CA PHE A 228 -22.43 -18.15 -0.74
C PHE A 228 -21.76 -17.73 0.57
N CYS A 229 -22.56 -17.54 1.61
CA CYS A 229 -22.09 -17.34 2.98
C CYS A 229 -22.44 -18.57 3.83
N GLN A 230 -21.47 -19.05 4.61
CA GLN A 230 -21.66 -20.12 5.59
C GLN A 230 -21.71 -19.52 6.99
N ASN A 231 -22.78 -19.82 7.73
CA ASN A 231 -22.89 -19.46 9.14
C ASN A 231 -23.19 -20.72 9.96
N GLY A 232 -22.14 -21.32 10.52
CA GLY A 232 -22.26 -22.66 11.11
C GLY A 232 -22.52 -23.71 10.02
N ASN A 233 -23.61 -24.46 10.15
CA ASN A 233 -24.00 -25.47 9.16
C ASN A 233 -24.90 -24.91 8.05
N ASP A 234 -25.40 -23.68 8.22
CA ASP A 234 -26.33 -23.08 7.28
C ASP A 234 -25.57 -22.36 6.16
N THR A 235 -26.03 -22.57 4.93
CA THR A 235 -25.52 -21.89 3.73
C THR A 235 -26.58 -20.95 3.20
N HIS A 236 -26.20 -19.67 3.09
CA HIS A 236 -27.08 -18.58 2.69
C HIS A 236 -26.63 -18.00 1.36
N PHE A 237 -27.60 -17.60 0.53
CA PHE A 237 -27.36 -16.87 -0.71
C PHE A 237 -28.00 -15.49 -0.63
N PHE A 238 -27.18 -14.45 -0.63
CA PHE A 238 -27.63 -13.07 -0.57
C PHE A 238 -27.53 -12.41 -1.93
N LEU A 239 -28.56 -11.65 -2.31
CA LEU A 239 -28.61 -10.88 -3.53
C LEU A 239 -28.93 -9.41 -3.22
N ARG A 240 -28.18 -8.50 -3.84
CA ARG A 240 -28.51 -7.07 -3.83
C ARG A 240 -29.77 -6.81 -4.66
N THR A 241 -30.75 -6.12 -4.07
CA THR A 241 -31.99 -5.71 -4.74
C THR A 241 -32.29 -4.24 -4.40
N GLY A 242 -31.97 -3.32 -5.31
CA GLY A 242 -32.03 -1.88 -5.01
C GLY A 242 -31.02 -1.51 -3.92
N GLY A 243 -31.39 -0.64 -2.99
CA GLY A 243 -30.51 -0.18 -1.89
C GLY A 243 -30.31 -1.18 -0.74
N GLY A 244 -30.79 -2.43 -0.86
CA GLY A 244 -30.72 -3.42 0.22
C GLY A 244 -30.26 -4.80 -0.26
N THR A 245 -29.87 -5.64 0.70
CA THR A 245 -29.46 -7.03 0.47
C THR A 245 -30.51 -7.98 1.02
N ARG A 246 -31.00 -8.89 0.18
CA ARG A 246 -32.02 -9.89 0.54
C ARG A 246 -31.46 -11.30 0.46
N GLU A 247 -31.88 -12.14 1.39
CA GLU A 247 -31.64 -13.57 1.30
C GLU A 247 -32.63 -14.19 0.32
N LEU A 248 -32.13 -14.97 -0.64
CA LEU A 248 -32.98 -15.75 -1.53
C LEU A 248 -33.18 -17.14 -0.96
N ASN A 249 -34.40 -17.66 -1.09
CA ASN A 249 -34.64 -19.06 -0.76
C ASN A 249 -33.97 -19.98 -1.81
N VAL A 250 -33.91 -21.28 -1.52
CA VAL A 250 -33.20 -22.25 -2.38
C VAL A 250 -33.72 -22.23 -3.83
N LYS A 251 -35.03 -22.10 -4.02
CA LYS A 251 -35.65 -22.06 -5.36
C LYS A 251 -35.21 -20.80 -6.12
N GLU A 252 -35.40 -19.63 -5.51
CA GLU A 252 -35.02 -18.34 -6.08
C GLU A 252 -33.52 -18.26 -6.38
N ALA A 253 -32.68 -18.73 -5.45
CA ALA A 253 -31.23 -18.75 -5.62
C ALA A 253 -30.82 -19.64 -6.80
N THR A 254 -31.42 -20.83 -6.93
CA THR A 254 -31.11 -21.77 -8.02
C THR A 254 -31.49 -21.19 -9.37
N GLU A 255 -32.68 -20.58 -9.49
CA GLU A 255 -33.16 -19.92 -10.70
C GLU A 255 -32.29 -18.72 -11.09
N TYR A 256 -31.92 -17.90 -10.09
CA TYR A 256 -31.03 -16.75 -10.30
C TYR A 256 -29.63 -17.17 -10.76
N ILE A 257 -29.04 -18.18 -10.10
CA ILE A 257 -27.71 -18.69 -10.41
C ILE A 257 -27.65 -19.25 -11.82
N ALA A 258 -28.65 -20.04 -12.22
CA ALA A 258 -28.71 -20.62 -13.57
C ALA A 258 -28.79 -19.54 -14.67
N THR A 259 -29.44 -18.42 -14.37
CA THR A 259 -29.55 -17.29 -15.30
C THR A 259 -28.25 -16.48 -15.38
N LYS A 260 -27.63 -16.20 -14.24
CA LYS A 260 -26.44 -15.33 -14.17
C LYS A 260 -25.14 -16.04 -14.57
N TRP A 261 -24.98 -17.30 -14.18
CA TRP A 261 -23.79 -18.11 -14.46
C TRP A 261 -24.22 -19.38 -15.19
N PRO A 262 -24.55 -19.29 -16.49
CA PRO A 262 -24.94 -20.45 -17.27
C PRO A 262 -23.79 -21.46 -17.32
N LYS A 263 -24.09 -22.74 -17.09
CA LYS A 263 -23.11 -23.81 -17.33
C LYS A 263 -22.90 -23.93 -18.83
N HIS A 264 -21.73 -23.55 -19.30
CA HIS A 264 -21.29 -23.92 -20.64
C HIS A 264 -20.98 -25.42 -20.63
N SER A 265 -21.85 -26.21 -21.25
CA SER A 265 -21.68 -27.64 -21.53
C SER A 265 -20.65 -27.87 -22.62
#